data_AF-A0A816FCS9-F1
#
_entry.id   AF-A0A816FCS9-F1
#
_cell.length_a   1.000
_cell.length_b   1.000
_cell.length_c   1.000
_cell.angle_alpha   90.00
_cell.angle_beta   90.00
_cell.angle_gamma   90.00
#
_symmetry.space_group_name_H-M   'P 1'
#
loop_
_entity.id
_entity.type
_entity.pdbx_description
1 polymer ?
#
loop_
_entity_poly.entity_id
_entity_poly.type
_entity_poly.pdbx_seq_one_letter_code
_entity_poly.pdbx_strand_id
1 'polypeptide(L)'
;MNILILKQLFNDKQQNLFDEQALLKQHEDSLRKRRGHIQQLKAVKQDRVTIYGCYTLAILKEIEKQAYRFKQIPIEPVGKHTCLIDIKWAIAVEQGLGNLLTGYLSSSREDERVLLEILS
;
A
#
# COMPACT_ATOMS: atom_id res chain seq x y z
N MET A 1 -12.69 48.23 26.03
CA MET A 1 -12.57 46.96 25.26
C MET A 1 -12.47 45.82 26.27
N ASN A 2 -13.30 44.77 26.16
CA ASN A 2 -13.44 43.72 27.18
C ASN A 2 -12.38 42.62 26.99
N ILE A 3 -11.56 42.36 28.02
CA ILE A 3 -10.45 41.40 27.99
C ILE A 3 -10.92 39.97 27.68
N LEU A 4 -12.16 39.61 28.06
CA LEU A 4 -12.73 38.30 27.77
C LEU A 4 -12.94 38.09 26.26
N ILE A 5 -13.37 39.13 25.55
CA ILE A 5 -13.59 39.08 24.10
C ILE A 5 -12.25 38.90 23.37
N LEU A 6 -11.19 39.61 23.82
CA LEU A 6 -9.85 39.46 23.22
C LEU A 6 -9.27 38.05 23.43
N LYS A 7 -9.47 37.45 24.61
CA LYS A 7 -9.05 36.07 24.87
C LYS A 7 -9.79 35.07 23.98
N GLN A 8 -11.10 35.26 23.80
CA GLN A 8 -11.90 34.40 22.95
C GLN A 8 -11.46 34.49 21.48
N LEU A 9 -11.31 35.70 20.94
CA LEU A 9 -10.81 35.92 19.59
C LEU A 9 -9.41 35.31 19.37
N PHE A 10 -8.54 35.37 20.37
CA PHE A 10 -7.22 34.75 20.30
C PHE A 10 -7.32 33.21 20.22
N ASN A 11 -8.15 32.59 21.07
CA ASN A 11 -8.36 31.15 21.05
C ASN A 11 -9.02 30.68 19.74
N ASP A 12 -10.04 31.38 19.26
CA ASP A 12 -10.70 31.07 17.99
C ASP A 12 -9.70 31.13 16.84
N LYS A 13 -8.79 32.12 16.85
CA LYS A 13 -7.72 32.23 15.86
C LYS A 13 -6.72 31.07 15.95
N GLN A 14 -6.35 30.62 17.15
CA GLN A 14 -5.48 29.45 17.31
C GLN A 14 -6.14 28.16 16.83
N GLN A 15 -7.44 27.99 17.14
CA GLN A 15 -8.20 26.82 16.69
C GLN A 15 -8.32 26.78 15.17
N ASN A 16 -8.66 27.91 14.54
CA ASN A 16 -8.73 28.02 13.09
C ASN A 16 -7.40 27.70 12.40
N LEU A 17 -6.27 28.16 12.97
CA LEU A 17 -4.94 27.84 12.46
C LEU A 17 -4.62 26.34 12.56
N PHE A 18 -5.02 25.69 13.65
CA PHE A 18 -4.83 24.25 13.83
C PHE A 18 -5.67 23.44 12.82
N ASP A 19 -6.93 23.82 12.64
CA ASP A 19 -7.84 23.15 11.69
C ASP A 19 -7.37 23.32 10.24
N GLU A 20 -6.88 24.51 9.89
CA GLU A 20 -6.30 24.79 8.57
C GLU A 20 -5.04 23.95 8.31
N GLN A 21 -4.15 23.81 9.32
CA GLN A 21 -2.98 22.94 9.22
C GLN A 21 -3.35 21.46 9.07
N ALA A 22 -4.36 20.99 9.82
CA ALA A 22 -4.84 19.62 9.71
C ALA A 22 -5.43 19.33 8.31
N LEU A 23 -6.20 20.28 7.76
CA LEU A 23 -6.77 20.18 6.42
C LEU A 23 -5.69 20.16 5.33
N LEU A 24 -4.68 21.04 5.43
CA LEU A 24 -3.54 21.05 4.51
C LEU A 24 -2.82 19.70 4.51
N LYS A 25 -2.51 19.16 5.69
CA LYS A 25 -1.87 17.85 5.83
C LYS A 25 -2.71 16.73 5.20
N GLN A 26 -4.03 16.75 5.40
CA GLN A 26 -4.93 15.78 4.78
C GLN A 26 -4.88 15.87 3.24
N HIS A 27 -4.86 17.08 2.68
CA HIS A 27 -4.74 17.28 1.23
C HIS A 27 -3.38 16.82 0.71
N GLU A 28 -2.29 17.10 1.41
CA GLU A 28 -0.95 16.62 1.06
C GLU A 28 -0.87 15.08 1.06
N ASP A 29 -1.42 14.43 2.09
CA ASP A 29 -1.50 12.97 2.18
C ASP A 29 -2.33 12.38 1.02
N SER A 30 -3.44 13.02 0.67
CA SER A 30 -4.28 12.64 -0.47
C SER A 30 -3.54 12.79 -1.80
N LEU A 31 -2.83 13.90 -2.01
CA LEU A 31 -2.00 14.12 -3.19
C LEU A 31 -0.87 13.09 -3.28
N ARG A 32 -0.20 12.79 -2.17
CA ARG A 32 0.84 11.76 -2.10
C ARG A 32 0.30 10.40 -2.51
N LYS A 33 -0.85 9.99 -1.97
CA LYS A 33 -1.52 8.72 -2.33
C LYS A 33 -1.87 8.66 -3.82
N ARG A 34 -2.47 9.72 -4.37
CA ARG A 34 -2.84 9.78 -5.80
C ARG A 34 -1.61 9.73 -6.72
N ARG A 35 -0.53 10.45 -6.38
CA ARG A 35 0.74 10.41 -7.12
C ARG A 35 1.34 9.00 -7.10
N GLY A 36 1.34 8.34 -5.95
CA GLY A 36 1.77 6.94 -5.83
C GLY A 36 0.96 6.00 -6.71
N HIS A 37 -0.37 6.15 -6.74
CA HIS A 37 -1.23 5.35 -7.61
C HIS A 37 -0.95 5.59 -9.10
N ILE A 38 -0.74 6.84 -9.52
CA ILE A 38 -0.37 7.16 -10.91
C ILE A 38 0.98 6.51 -11.27
N GLN A 39 1.97 6.55 -10.37
CA GLN A 39 3.26 5.89 -10.59
C GLN A 39 3.10 4.38 -10.72
N GLN A 40 2.28 3.75 -9.87
CA GLN A 40 1.98 2.32 -9.96
C GLN A 40 1.33 1.98 -11.32
N LEU A 41 0.31 2.73 -11.76
CA LEU A 41 -0.33 2.50 -13.06
C LEU A 41 0.66 2.64 -14.23
N LYS A 42 1.63 3.57 -14.14
CA LYS A 42 2.71 3.69 -15.13
C LYS A 42 3.66 2.49 -15.09
N ALA A 43 4.01 2.00 -13.90
CA ALA A 43 4.85 0.81 -13.74
C ALA A 43 4.15 -0.45 -14.31
N VAL A 44 2.85 -0.60 -14.09
CA VAL A 44 2.02 -1.70 -14.62
C VAL A 44 2.05 -1.76 -16.14
N LYS A 45 2.05 -0.59 -16.80
CA LYS A 45 2.18 -0.51 -18.25
C LYS A 45 3.54 -1.03 -18.74
N GLN A 46 4.59 -0.90 -17.94
CA GLN A 46 5.95 -1.34 -18.26
C GLN A 46 6.16 -2.82 -17.92
N ASP A 47 5.65 -3.28 -16.78
CA ASP A 47 5.69 -4.67 -16.34
C ASP A 47 4.39 -5.04 -15.61
N ARG A 48 3.64 -6.00 -16.15
CA ARG A 48 2.36 -6.44 -15.59
C ARG A 48 2.49 -7.01 -14.18
N VAL A 49 3.63 -7.53 -13.76
CA VAL A 49 3.78 -8.09 -12.41
C VAL A 49 3.65 -7.01 -11.33
N THR A 50 3.87 -5.74 -11.68
CA THR A 50 3.77 -4.61 -10.75
C THR A 50 2.33 -4.22 -10.39
N ILE A 51 1.32 -4.88 -10.98
CA ILE A 51 -0.08 -4.72 -10.52
C ILE A 51 -0.23 -5.10 -9.05
N TYR A 52 0.59 -6.05 -8.58
CA TYR A 52 0.59 -6.52 -7.21
C TYR A 52 1.43 -5.65 -6.27
N GLY A 53 2.07 -4.58 -6.78
CA GLY A 53 2.88 -3.65 -6.00
C GLY A 53 4.04 -3.05 -6.82
N CYS A 54 4.40 -1.80 -6.53
CA CYS A 54 5.53 -1.14 -7.21
C CYS A 54 6.88 -1.81 -6.95
N TYR A 55 7.04 -2.50 -5.82
CA TYR A 55 8.25 -3.23 -5.45
C TYR A 55 8.20 -4.73 -5.77
N THR A 56 7.10 -5.25 -6.30
CA THR A 56 6.92 -6.70 -6.54
C THR A 56 8.07 -7.28 -7.37
N LEU A 57 8.51 -6.59 -8.42
CA LEU A 57 9.63 -7.05 -9.24
C LEU A 57 10.96 -7.11 -8.46
N ALA A 58 11.21 -6.15 -7.58
CA ALA A 58 12.42 -6.14 -6.74
C ALA A 58 12.38 -7.27 -5.70
N ILE A 59 11.21 -7.50 -5.09
CA ILE A 59 10.98 -8.58 -4.14
C ILE A 59 11.21 -9.94 -4.81
N LEU A 60 10.67 -10.17 -6.01
CA LEU A 60 10.87 -11.42 -6.74
C LEU A 60 12.35 -11.69 -7.03
N LYS A 61 13.10 -10.66 -7.43
CA LYS A 61 14.55 -10.77 -7.63
C LYS A 61 15.32 -11.11 -6.35
N GLU A 62 14.91 -10.53 -5.22
CA GLU A 62 15.59 -10.81 -3.95
C GLU A 62 15.24 -12.21 -3.43
N ILE A 63 14.01 -12.69 -3.63
CA ILE A 63 13.62 -14.08 -3.38
C ILE A 63 14.47 -15.04 -4.21
N GLU A 64 14.62 -14.79 -5.52
CA GLU A 64 15.45 -15.62 -6.41
C GLU A 64 16.91 -15.64 -5.96
N LYS A 65 17.48 -14.49 -5.63
CA LYS A 65 18.87 -14.36 -5.15
C LYS A 65 19.12 -15.08 -3.84
N GLN A 66 18.12 -15.11 -2.97
CA GLN A 66 18.19 -15.77 -1.66
C GLN A 66 17.49 -17.14 -1.64
N ALA A 67 17.21 -17.73 -2.81
CA ALA A 67 16.48 -18.99 -2.93
C ALA A 67 17.07 -20.12 -2.08
N TYR A 68 18.40 -20.13 -1.90
CA TYR A 68 19.14 -21.10 -1.09
C TYR A 68 18.76 -21.09 0.42
N ARG A 69 18.15 -20.01 0.92
CA ARG A 69 17.71 -19.87 2.30
C ARG A 69 16.35 -20.52 2.55
N PHE A 70 15.57 -20.74 1.49
CA PHE A 70 14.24 -21.32 1.55
C PHE A 70 14.32 -22.84 1.44
N LYS A 71 13.54 -23.56 2.25
CA LYS A 71 13.26 -24.98 2.05
C LYS A 71 12.43 -25.18 0.79
N GLN A 72 11.46 -24.30 0.60
CA GLN A 72 10.66 -24.21 -0.62
C GLN A 72 10.37 -22.73 -0.91
N ILE A 73 10.57 -22.34 -2.17
CA ILE A 73 10.40 -20.96 -2.61
C ILE A 73 8.93 -20.55 -2.42
N PRO A 74 8.66 -19.39 -1.81
CA PRO A 74 7.30 -18.92 -1.62
C PRO A 74 6.61 -18.72 -2.97
N ILE A 75 5.32 -19.05 -3.03
CA ILE A 75 4.50 -18.81 -4.22
C ILE A 75 4.35 -17.29 -4.36
N GLU A 76 4.53 -16.82 -5.58
CA GLU A 76 4.39 -15.43 -6.02
C GLU A 76 3.01 -14.84 -5.64
N PRO A 77 2.76 -13.52 -5.82
CA PRO A 77 1.52 -12.91 -5.38
C PRO A 77 0.29 -13.71 -5.80
N VAL A 78 -0.58 -14.05 -4.84
CA VAL A 78 -1.72 -14.97 -5.05
C VAL A 78 -2.51 -14.60 -6.30
N GLY A 79 -2.71 -13.30 -6.53
CA GLY A 79 -3.45 -12.80 -7.68
C GLY A 79 -2.89 -13.27 -9.03
N LYS A 80 -1.56 -13.48 -9.15
CA LYS A 80 -0.90 -13.98 -10.37
C LYS A 80 -1.39 -15.38 -10.76
N HIS A 81 -1.82 -16.16 -9.78
CA HIS A 81 -2.31 -17.53 -9.96
C HIS A 81 -3.84 -17.62 -9.98
N THR A 82 -4.54 -16.48 -9.93
CA THR A 82 -6.00 -16.42 -9.99
C THR A 82 -6.50 -15.87 -11.32
N CYS A 83 -7.65 -16.36 -11.77
CA CYS A 83 -8.35 -15.80 -12.92
C CYS A 83 -9.81 -15.58 -12.56
N LEU A 84 -10.32 -14.41 -12.89
CA LEU A 84 -11.73 -14.07 -12.70
C LEU A 84 -12.55 -14.66 -13.84
N ILE A 85 -13.55 -15.48 -13.50
CA ILE A 85 -14.41 -16.15 -14.48
C ILE A 85 -15.33 -15.16 -15.21
N ASP A 86 -15.89 -14.19 -14.48
CA ASP A 86 -16.82 -13.19 -15.03
C ASP A 86 -16.45 -11.79 -14.54
N ILE A 87 -16.18 -10.90 -15.50
CA ILE A 87 -15.73 -9.51 -15.29
C ILE A 87 -16.72 -8.69 -14.44
N LYS A 88 -18.02 -9.04 -14.43
CA LYS A 88 -19.02 -8.29 -13.66
C LYS A 88 -18.76 -8.34 -12.15
N TRP A 89 -18.00 -9.34 -11.69
CA TRP A 89 -17.62 -9.51 -10.29
C TRP A 89 -16.28 -8.89 -9.93
N ALA A 90 -15.56 -8.27 -10.88
CA ALA A 90 -14.18 -7.81 -10.68
C ALA A 90 -14.05 -6.93 -9.44
N ILE A 91 -14.88 -5.88 -9.33
CA ILE A 91 -14.82 -4.94 -8.21
C ILE A 91 -15.13 -5.65 -6.87
N ALA A 92 -16.15 -6.51 -6.85
CA ALA A 92 -16.55 -7.20 -5.63
C ALA A 92 -15.47 -8.18 -5.14
N VAL A 93 -14.84 -8.91 -6.07
CA VAL A 93 -13.76 -9.87 -5.78
C VAL A 93 -12.49 -9.14 -5.36
N GLU A 94 -12.09 -8.09 -6.10
CA GLU A 94 -10.93 -7.27 -5.74
C GLU A 94 -11.07 -6.65 -4.35
N GLN A 95 -12.25 -6.10 -4.02
CA GLN A 95 -12.51 -5.54 -2.69
C GLN A 95 -12.58 -6.61 -1.60
N GLY A 96 -13.18 -7.77 -1.90
CA GLY A 96 -13.32 -8.86 -0.93
C GLY A 96 -11.99 -9.53 -0.57
N LEU A 97 -11.09 -9.68 -1.55
CA LEU A 97 -9.77 -10.29 -1.33
C LEU A 97 -8.73 -9.27 -0.90
N GLY A 98 -8.80 -8.03 -1.40
CA GLY A 98 -7.91 -6.94 -1.04
C GLY A 98 -6.43 -7.33 -1.08
N ASN A 99 -5.72 -7.11 0.03
CA ASN A 99 -4.29 -7.36 0.17
C ASN A 99 -3.90 -8.84 0.05
N LEU A 100 -4.85 -9.78 0.11
CA LEU A 100 -4.56 -11.19 -0.11
C LEU A 100 -4.02 -11.44 -1.52
N LEU A 101 -4.54 -10.72 -2.53
CA LEU A 101 -4.10 -10.85 -3.93
C LEU A 101 -2.63 -10.44 -4.12
N THR A 102 -2.14 -9.54 -3.27
CA THR A 102 -0.73 -9.10 -3.25
C THR A 102 0.16 -9.93 -2.33
N GLY A 103 -0.43 -10.82 -1.53
CA GLY A 103 0.28 -11.65 -0.57
C GLY A 103 0.98 -12.85 -1.22
N TYR A 104 2.00 -13.35 -0.54
CA TYR A 104 2.80 -14.51 -0.95
C TYR A 104 2.46 -15.71 -0.07
N LEU A 105 2.52 -16.93 -0.61
CA LEU A 105 2.26 -18.14 0.17
C LEU A 105 3.58 -18.82 0.53
N SER A 106 3.78 -19.04 1.83
CA SER A 106 4.92 -19.78 2.36
C SER A 106 4.52 -21.21 2.72
N SER A 107 5.43 -22.16 2.52
CA SER A 107 5.28 -23.59 2.83
C SER A 107 5.55 -23.93 4.30
N SER A 108 6.29 -23.08 5.02
CA SER A 108 6.67 -23.32 6.41
C SER A 108 6.87 -22.03 7.18
N ARG A 109 6.90 -22.14 8.52
CA ARG A 109 7.20 -21.01 9.41
C ARG A 109 8.64 -20.50 9.25
N GLU A 110 9.58 -21.39 8.90
CA GLU A 110 10.95 -20.97 8.63
C GLU A 110 11.06 -20.16 7.33
N ASP A 111 10.39 -20.63 6.27
CA ASP A 111 10.33 -19.91 4.98
C ASP A 111 9.60 -18.56 5.13
N GLU A 112 8.56 -18.51 5.96
CA GLU A 112 7.84 -17.26 6.28
C GLU A 112 8.79 -16.25 6.92
N ARG A 113 9.65 -16.69 7.84
CA ARG A 113 10.63 -15.82 8.49
C ARG A 113 11.62 -15.22 7.50
N VAL A 114 12.16 -16.04 6.58
CA VAL A 114 13.06 -15.57 5.52
C VAL A 114 12.36 -14.59 4.61
N LEU A 115 11.12 -14.87 4.23
CA LEU A 115 10.32 -13.98 3.40
C LEU A 115 10.05 -12.63 4.09
N LEU A 116 9.71 -12.62 5.39
CA LEU A 116 9.51 -11.40 6.15
C LEU A 116 10.78 -10.53 6.22
N GLU A 117 11.97 -11.13 6.31
CA GLU A 117 13.25 -10.41 6.27
C GLU A 117 13.53 -9.77 4.89
N ILE A 118 12.96 -10.30 3.80
CA ILE A 118 13.05 -9.69 2.46
C ILE A 118 12.03 -8.57 2.29
N LEU A 119 10.86 -8.69 2.92
CA LEU A 119 9.75 -7.73 2.82
C LEU A 119 9.87 -6.54 3.77
N SER A 120 10.70 -6.63 4.82
CA SER A 120 10.97 -5.57 5.80
C SER A 120 11.90 -4.49 5.27
#